data_AF-A0AAJ0CRY8-F1
#
_entry.id   AF-A0AAJ0CRY8-F1
#
_cell.length_a   1.000
_cell.length_b   1.000
_cell.length_c   1.000
_cell.angle_alpha   90.00
_cell.angle_beta   90.00
_cell.angle_gamma   90.00
#
_symmetry.space_group_name_H-M   'P 1'
#
loop_
_entity.id
_entity.type
_entity.pdbx_description
1 polymer ?
#
loop_
_entity_poly.entity_id
_entity_poly.type
_entity_poly.pdbx_seq_one_letter_code
_entity_poly.pdbx_strand_id
1 'polypeptide(L)'
;MGKATQSKRNDASSSPYERSSKKSGNAASKNNVFKFNTNFGQHILKNPGVSDAIVEKAYLKPTDTVLEIGPGTGNLTVRILERAKKCICVELDPRMAAEVTKRVQGTPEQRKLEVILGDVIKTELPQFDVCISNTPYQISSPLVFKLLAMPNPPRTSVLMFQREFALRLTARPGDPLYSRISVNAQFWAKITHIMKVGKNNFRPPPQVESSVVRIEPKMGKDRPNVSWDEWDGVLRVCFVRKNKTLRASWLGTREVLSMVEKNYRTWCALNGVPVDETEVADDDGADDDTNMLGGDADEVADGMDVDDDAPDFFKEMNNSSSSVPKTKSKRKKTKVAELVREKIRKVLEDVTGLADKRSGKCDENDFLRLLFAFNEEGIHFS
;
A
#
# COMPACT_ATOMS: atom_id res chain seq x y z
N MET A 1 -45.24 46.36 34.73
CA MET A 1 -44.83 47.42 35.68
C MET A 1 -45.05 46.87 37.07
N GLY A 2 -44.11 46.66 37.98
CA GLY A 2 -42.72 47.02 38.12
C GLY A 2 -42.47 47.27 39.61
N LYS A 3 -41.56 46.52 40.25
CA LYS A 3 -40.55 46.98 41.23
C LYS A 3 -39.88 45.79 41.93
N ALA A 4 -38.55 45.80 41.85
CA ALA A 4 -37.62 44.93 42.55
C ALA A 4 -37.19 45.57 43.88
N THR A 5 -36.78 44.76 44.87
CA THR A 5 -36.02 45.20 46.05
C THR A 5 -34.97 44.16 46.48
N GLN A 6 -33.72 44.51 46.17
CA GLN A 6 -32.44 44.47 46.92
C GLN A 6 -31.96 43.30 47.80
N SER A 7 -30.65 43.15 47.67
CA SER A 7 -29.65 42.25 48.28
C SER A 7 -29.51 42.29 49.81
N LYS A 8 -29.05 41.17 50.37
CA LYS A 8 -28.34 41.12 51.66
C LYS A 8 -26.91 40.57 51.47
N ARG A 9 -25.93 41.37 51.90
CA ARG A 9 -24.58 40.93 52.29
C ARG A 9 -24.65 40.19 53.64
N ASN A 10 -23.73 39.28 53.88
CA ASN A 10 -23.06 39.13 55.18
C ASN A 10 -21.78 38.30 55.01
N ASP A 11 -20.65 38.99 55.22
CA ASP A 11 -19.34 38.45 55.56
C ASP A 11 -19.34 38.02 57.04
N ALA A 12 -18.70 36.91 57.38
CA ALA A 12 -18.05 36.71 58.69
C ALA A 12 -17.13 35.48 58.71
N SER A 13 -15.84 35.76 58.55
CA SER A 13 -14.69 35.27 59.33
C SER A 13 -14.54 33.77 59.64
N SER A 14 -13.52 33.17 59.00
CA SER A 14 -12.91 31.88 59.31
C SER A 14 -12.09 31.90 60.62
N SER A 15 -12.30 30.89 61.48
CA SER A 15 -11.43 30.58 62.62
C SER A 15 -10.28 29.63 62.19
N PRO A 16 -9.02 29.82 62.64
CA PRO A 16 -7.84 29.13 62.10
C PRO A 16 -7.53 27.74 62.70
N TYR A 17 -8.46 27.13 63.44
CA TYR A 17 -8.21 25.85 64.14
C TYR A 17 -9.30 24.79 63.92
N GLU A 18 -9.63 24.47 62.66
CA GLU A 18 -10.41 23.27 62.35
C GLU A 18 -9.59 22.25 61.54
N ARG A 19 -9.25 21.16 62.21
CA ARG A 19 -8.52 20.01 61.67
C ARG A 19 -9.49 19.18 60.83
N SER A 20 -9.43 19.29 59.50
CA SER A 20 -10.26 18.47 58.62
C SER A 20 -9.72 17.04 58.48
N SER A 21 -10.64 16.10 58.62
CA SER A 21 -10.45 14.66 58.63
C SER A 21 -9.98 14.13 57.27
N LYS A 22 -8.92 13.31 57.29
CA LYS A 22 -8.45 12.53 56.13
C LYS A 22 -9.55 11.57 55.68
N LYS A 23 -10.29 11.90 54.61
CA LYS A 23 -10.96 10.91 53.77
C LYS A 23 -9.93 10.30 52.84
N SER A 24 -9.67 9.01 53.03
CA SER A 24 -8.90 8.13 52.16
C SER A 24 -9.58 7.99 50.80
N GLY A 25 -9.30 8.92 49.90
CA GLY A 25 -9.58 8.76 48.47
C GLY A 25 -8.56 7.81 47.87
N ASN A 26 -9.00 6.59 47.57
CA ASN A 26 -8.24 5.57 46.86
C ASN A 26 -8.02 6.03 45.40
N ALA A 27 -7.04 6.90 45.18
CA ALA A 27 -6.61 7.31 43.86
C ALA A 27 -5.72 6.21 43.29
N ALA A 28 -6.33 5.25 42.60
CA ALA A 28 -5.62 4.42 41.65
C ALA A 28 -4.94 5.35 40.65
N SER A 29 -3.63 5.50 40.79
CA SER A 29 -2.73 6.06 39.79
C SER A 29 -2.99 5.36 38.46
N LYS A 30 -3.85 5.96 37.62
CA LYS A 30 -3.95 5.58 36.22
C LYS A 30 -2.63 6.01 35.61
N ASN A 31 -1.73 5.04 35.39
CA ASN A 31 -0.52 5.21 34.61
C ASN A 31 -0.88 5.82 33.25
N ASN A 32 -0.80 7.14 33.14
CA ASN A 32 -1.00 7.91 31.91
C ASN A 32 0.23 7.82 30.99
N VAL A 33 1.02 6.77 31.10
CA VAL A 33 2.37 6.66 30.52
C VAL A 33 2.34 6.28 29.03
N PHE A 34 1.22 5.76 28.53
CA PHE A 34 1.10 5.32 27.13
C PHE A 34 -0.07 6.01 26.42
N LYS A 35 0.18 7.21 25.91
CA LYS A 35 -0.67 7.82 24.90
C LYS A 35 -0.36 7.18 23.56
N PHE A 36 -1.28 6.35 23.05
CA PHE A 36 -1.17 5.78 21.71
C PHE A 36 -1.16 6.90 20.68
N ASN A 37 -0.23 6.80 19.73
CA ASN A 37 -0.15 7.75 18.64
C ASN A 37 -0.98 7.25 17.46
N THR A 38 -2.21 7.76 17.36
CA THR A 38 -3.12 7.45 16.25
C THR A 38 -2.58 7.91 14.90
N ASN A 39 -1.69 8.91 14.87
CA ASN A 39 -1.08 9.38 13.62
C ASN A 39 -0.08 8.37 13.04
N PHE A 40 0.47 7.49 13.88
CA PHE A 40 1.27 6.33 13.45
C PHE A 40 0.41 5.06 13.27
N GLY A 41 -0.93 5.18 13.23
CA GLY A 41 -1.83 4.06 13.06
C GLY A 41 -1.87 3.08 14.24
N GLN A 42 -1.46 3.50 15.45
CA GLN A 42 -1.43 2.63 16.63
C GLN A 42 -2.86 2.31 17.15
N HIS A 43 -3.47 1.27 16.58
CA HIS A 43 -4.76 0.71 17.01
C HIS A 43 -4.55 -0.69 17.59
N ILE A 44 -4.60 -0.80 18.92
CA ILE A 44 -4.32 -2.07 19.61
C ILE A 44 -5.54 -2.99 19.54
N LEU A 45 -5.37 -4.18 18.98
CA LEU A 45 -6.38 -5.23 18.99
C LEU A 45 -6.59 -5.71 20.44
N LYS A 46 -7.79 -5.50 21.00
CA LYS A 46 -8.12 -5.83 22.40
C LYS A 46 -8.96 -7.10 22.55
N ASN A 47 -9.62 -7.58 21.49
CA ASN A 47 -10.49 -8.75 21.58
C ASN A 47 -9.66 -10.05 21.46
N PRO A 48 -9.54 -10.85 22.54
CA PRO A 48 -8.76 -12.08 22.51
C PRO A 48 -9.29 -13.11 21.50
N GLY A 49 -10.61 -13.17 21.30
CA GLY A 49 -11.21 -14.11 20.35
C GLY A 49 -10.85 -13.82 18.89
N VAL A 50 -10.59 -12.55 18.55
CA VAL A 50 -10.07 -12.20 17.23
C VAL A 50 -8.61 -12.64 17.08
N SER A 51 -7.78 -12.44 18.12
CA SER A 51 -6.40 -12.93 18.12
C SER A 51 -6.33 -14.46 17.99
N ASP A 52 -7.18 -15.18 18.72
CA ASP A 52 -7.29 -16.64 18.62
C ASP A 52 -7.67 -17.09 17.21
N ALA A 53 -8.68 -16.46 16.62
CA ALA A 53 -9.11 -16.76 15.26
C ALA A 53 -8.00 -16.48 14.23
N ILE A 54 -7.25 -15.38 14.37
CA ILE A 54 -6.11 -15.06 13.48
C ILE A 54 -5.05 -16.16 13.56
N VAL A 55 -4.63 -16.54 14.77
CA VAL A 55 -3.58 -17.55 14.97
C VAL A 55 -4.04 -18.94 14.52
N GLU A 56 -5.30 -19.29 14.77
CA GLU A 56 -5.89 -20.54 14.28
C GLU A 56 -5.92 -20.59 12.75
N LYS A 57 -6.35 -19.51 12.11
CA LYS A 57 -6.39 -19.37 10.64
C LYS A 57 -5.01 -19.18 10.02
N ALA A 58 -3.94 -18.99 10.80
CA ALA A 58 -2.57 -19.02 10.27
C ALA A 58 -2.04 -20.44 10.04
N TYR A 59 -2.70 -21.47 10.59
CA TYR A 59 -2.26 -22.86 10.49
C TYR A 59 -0.77 -23.00 10.81
N LEU A 60 -0.38 -22.45 11.97
CA LEU A 60 1.00 -22.51 12.46
C LEU A 60 1.41 -23.95 12.76
N LYS A 61 2.61 -24.32 12.32
CA LYS A 61 3.26 -25.57 12.72
C LYS A 61 4.15 -25.31 13.95
N PRO A 62 4.35 -26.31 14.83
CA PRO A 62 5.25 -26.17 15.98
C PRO A 62 6.70 -25.84 15.62
N THR A 63 7.11 -26.09 14.38
CA THR A 63 8.44 -25.78 13.84
C THR A 63 8.56 -24.38 13.26
N ASP A 64 7.45 -23.69 13.03
CA ASP A 64 7.43 -22.43 12.29
C ASP A 64 8.11 -21.31 13.10
N THR A 65 8.89 -20.50 12.40
CA THR A 65 9.32 -19.17 12.83
C THR A 65 8.33 -18.15 12.29
N VAL A 66 7.74 -17.35 13.17
CA VAL A 66 6.72 -16.36 12.82
C VAL A 66 7.32 -14.97 12.87
N LEU A 67 7.12 -14.19 11.80
CA LEU A 67 7.35 -12.75 11.80
C LEU A 67 6.05 -12.03 12.21
N GLU A 68 6.12 -11.26 13.29
CA GLU A 68 5.07 -10.34 13.68
C GLU A 68 5.49 -8.89 13.43
N ILE A 69 4.67 -8.13 12.70
CA ILE A 69 4.94 -6.73 12.40
C ILE A 69 4.03 -5.87 13.27
N GLY A 70 4.60 -4.98 14.08
CA GLY A 70 3.85 -4.14 15.01
C GLY A 70 3.16 -4.96 16.10
N PRO A 71 3.91 -5.62 17.01
CA PRO A 71 3.34 -6.40 18.11
C PRO A 71 2.47 -5.57 19.08
N GLY A 72 2.66 -4.25 19.13
CA GLY A 72 1.96 -3.36 20.06
C GLY A 72 2.16 -3.79 21.50
N THR A 73 1.08 -4.06 22.24
CA THR A 73 1.15 -4.54 23.63
C THR A 73 1.38 -6.05 23.76
N GLY A 74 1.55 -6.78 22.66
CA GLY A 74 1.83 -8.22 22.68
C GLY A 74 0.62 -9.14 22.81
N ASN A 75 -0.60 -8.63 22.58
CA ASN A 75 -1.83 -9.45 22.67
C ASN A 75 -1.87 -10.59 21.64
N LEU A 76 -1.31 -10.35 20.45
CA LEU A 76 -1.20 -11.37 19.40
C LEU A 76 0.08 -12.19 19.57
N THR A 77 1.19 -11.55 19.91
CA THR A 77 2.49 -12.18 20.23
C THR A 77 2.38 -13.37 21.18
N VAL A 78 1.68 -13.22 22.32
CA VAL A 78 1.56 -14.32 23.30
C VAL A 78 0.86 -15.54 22.71
N ARG A 79 -0.15 -15.35 21.86
CA ARG A 79 -0.88 -16.43 21.19
C ARG A 79 -0.05 -17.10 20.10
N ILE A 80 0.82 -16.35 19.45
CA ILE A 80 1.79 -16.89 18.49
C ILE A 80 2.82 -17.76 19.22
N LEU A 81 3.38 -17.26 20.33
CA LEU A 81 4.44 -17.94 21.11
C LEU A 81 3.98 -19.28 21.73
N GLU A 82 2.69 -19.42 22.01
CA GLU A 82 2.06 -20.68 22.45
C GLU A 82 2.15 -21.78 21.38
N ARG A 83 2.16 -21.43 20.08
CA ARG A 83 2.05 -22.39 18.97
C ARG A 83 3.30 -22.51 18.10
N ALA A 84 4.11 -21.46 18.03
CA ALA A 84 5.29 -21.38 17.18
C ALA A 84 6.59 -21.78 17.92
N LYS A 85 7.60 -22.13 17.14
CA LYS A 85 8.97 -22.35 17.65
C LYS A 85 9.59 -21.04 18.13
N LYS A 86 9.41 -19.98 17.33
CA LYS A 86 10.03 -18.67 17.52
C LYS A 86 9.10 -17.59 16.96
N CYS A 87 9.03 -16.44 17.63
CA CYS A 87 8.35 -15.24 17.14
C CYS A 87 9.37 -14.11 17.06
N ILE A 88 9.52 -13.51 15.88
CA ILE A 88 10.38 -12.37 15.61
C ILE A 88 9.45 -11.17 15.40
N CYS A 89 9.49 -10.21 16.31
CA CYS A 89 8.68 -9.01 16.22
C CYS A 89 9.52 -7.86 15.64
N VAL A 90 9.01 -7.16 14.62
CA VAL A 90 9.59 -5.91 14.14
C VAL A 90 8.71 -4.75 14.61
N GLU A 91 9.29 -3.84 15.39
CA GLU A 91 8.57 -2.72 15.99
C GLU A 91 9.33 -1.41 15.79
N LEU A 92 8.60 -0.37 15.40
CA LEU A 92 9.16 0.96 15.18
C LEU A 92 9.23 1.74 16.50
N ASP A 93 8.25 1.58 17.40
CA ASP A 93 8.19 2.30 18.68
C ASP A 93 8.97 1.53 19.78
N PRO A 94 10.13 2.05 20.26
CA PRO A 94 10.92 1.37 21.28
C PRO A 94 10.16 1.13 22.59
N ARG A 95 9.13 1.93 22.87
CA ARG A 95 8.31 1.77 24.08
C ARG A 95 7.39 0.56 23.98
N MET A 96 6.86 0.27 22.78
CA MET A 96 6.05 -0.94 22.53
C MET A 96 6.93 -2.18 22.52
N ALA A 97 8.13 -2.10 21.96
CA ALA A 97 9.12 -3.18 22.01
C ALA A 97 9.50 -3.57 23.46
N ALA A 98 9.68 -2.59 24.34
CA ALA A 98 9.90 -2.83 25.75
C ALA A 98 8.69 -3.49 26.43
N GLU A 99 7.47 -3.07 26.09
CA GLU A 99 6.23 -3.62 26.66
C GLU A 99 6.02 -5.09 26.28
N VAL A 100 6.20 -5.45 25.00
CA VAL A 100 6.07 -6.87 24.57
C VAL A 100 7.14 -7.75 25.21
N THR A 101 8.36 -7.24 25.36
CA THR A 101 9.46 -7.97 26.03
C THR A 101 9.14 -8.20 27.50
N LYS A 102 8.67 -7.15 28.20
CA LYS A 102 8.28 -7.23 29.61
C LYS A 102 7.11 -8.20 29.81
N ARG A 103 6.18 -8.27 28.86
CA ARG A 103 4.99 -9.13 28.94
C ARG A 103 5.32 -10.62 29.01
N VAL A 104 6.40 -11.05 28.36
CA VAL A 104 6.86 -12.44 28.39
C VAL A 104 8.02 -12.67 29.36
N GLN A 105 8.46 -11.64 30.08
CA GLN A 105 9.60 -11.74 30.98
C GLN A 105 9.31 -12.74 32.12
N GLY A 106 10.24 -13.67 32.35
CA GLY A 106 10.11 -14.72 33.36
C GLY A 106 9.24 -15.91 32.93
N THR A 107 8.72 -15.91 31.69
CA THR A 107 7.93 -17.02 31.14
C THR A 107 8.78 -17.94 30.25
N PRO A 108 8.40 -19.22 30.05
CA PRO A 108 9.07 -20.11 29.10
C PRO A 108 9.09 -19.59 27.65
N GLU A 109 8.16 -18.69 27.30
CA GLU A 109 8.04 -18.07 25.98
C GLU A 109 9.10 -16.99 25.75
N GLN A 110 9.72 -16.44 26.80
CA GLN A 110 10.74 -15.39 26.69
C GLN A 110 11.87 -15.78 25.73
N ARG A 111 12.35 -17.03 25.79
CA ARG A 111 13.43 -17.54 24.94
C ARG A 111 13.04 -17.71 23.46
N LYS A 112 11.73 -17.68 23.16
CA LYS A 112 11.20 -17.82 21.80
C LYS A 112 10.94 -16.46 21.15
N LEU A 113 10.93 -15.37 21.93
CA LEU A 113 10.69 -14.02 21.43
C LEU A 113 12.01 -13.35 21.06
N GLU A 114 12.05 -12.79 19.85
CA GLU A 114 13.07 -11.85 19.41
C GLU A 114 12.39 -10.55 19.00
N VAL A 115 12.94 -9.39 19.37
CA VAL A 115 12.38 -8.08 19.02
C VAL A 115 13.44 -7.27 18.29
N ILE A 116 13.14 -6.89 17.06
CA ILE A 116 13.97 -6.04 16.20
C ILE A 116 13.34 -4.65 16.18
N LEU A 117 14.13 -3.65 16.57
CA LEU A 117 13.75 -2.26 16.46
C LEU A 117 14.03 -1.74 15.05
N GLY A 118 13.00 -1.27 14.35
CA GLY A 118 13.18 -0.73 13.01
C GLY A 118 11.90 -0.53 12.22
N ASP A 119 12.05 0.20 11.11
CA ASP A 119 11.03 0.30 10.08
C ASP A 119 11.03 -0.98 9.25
N VAL A 120 9.97 -1.77 9.36
CA VAL A 120 9.83 -3.05 8.64
C VAL A 120 10.04 -2.92 7.13
N ILE A 121 9.76 -1.76 6.52
CA ILE A 121 9.95 -1.55 5.09
C ILE A 121 11.45 -1.45 4.74
N LYS A 122 12.27 -0.91 5.63
CA LYS A 122 13.71 -0.69 5.42
C LYS A 122 14.59 -1.78 6.04
N THR A 123 14.14 -2.40 7.11
CA THR A 123 14.87 -3.44 7.85
C THR A 123 15.04 -4.70 6.99
N GLU A 124 16.24 -5.27 7.00
CA GLU A 124 16.48 -6.61 6.46
C GLU A 124 15.82 -7.65 7.38
N LEU A 125 14.90 -8.43 6.81
CA LEU A 125 14.11 -9.38 7.60
C LEU A 125 14.85 -10.71 7.68
N PRO A 126 14.97 -11.32 8.87
CA PRO A 126 15.52 -12.67 8.99
C PRO A 126 14.63 -13.69 8.27
N GLN A 127 15.08 -14.93 8.11
CA GLN A 127 14.25 -15.99 7.56
C GLN A 127 13.09 -16.32 8.51
N PHE A 128 11.88 -16.40 7.97
CA PHE A 128 10.67 -16.84 8.67
C PHE A 128 9.78 -17.68 7.75
N ASP A 129 8.86 -18.44 8.35
CA ASP A 129 7.94 -19.33 7.63
C ASP A 129 6.57 -18.70 7.43
N VAL A 130 6.11 -17.92 8.41
CA VAL A 130 4.77 -17.31 8.43
C VAL A 130 4.88 -15.86 8.88
N CYS A 131 4.12 -14.97 8.24
CA CYS A 131 3.95 -13.60 8.72
C CYS A 131 2.54 -13.42 9.29
N ILE A 132 2.42 -12.86 10.49
CA ILE A 132 1.12 -12.51 11.08
C ILE A 132 1.21 -11.06 11.54
N SER A 133 0.25 -10.21 11.17
CA SER A 133 0.29 -8.82 11.64
C SER A 133 -1.07 -8.14 11.66
N ASN A 134 -1.25 -7.31 12.69
CA ASN A 134 -2.17 -6.18 12.68
C ASN A 134 -1.45 -4.97 12.09
N THR A 135 -1.36 -4.92 10.77
CA THR A 135 -0.46 -4.00 10.07
C THR A 135 -0.95 -2.55 10.24
N PRO A 136 -0.06 -1.58 10.55
CA PRO A 136 -0.39 -0.17 10.43
C PRO A 136 -0.81 0.14 9.00
N TYR A 137 -1.96 0.80 8.83
CA TYR A 137 -2.59 0.92 7.51
C TYR A 137 -1.75 1.69 6.48
N GLN A 138 -0.93 2.62 6.95
CA GLN A 138 -0.03 3.45 6.14
C GLN A 138 1.03 2.65 5.37
N ILE A 139 1.35 1.43 5.81
CA ILE A 139 2.39 0.60 5.19
C ILE A 139 1.81 -0.65 4.50
N SER A 140 0.48 -0.74 4.34
CA SER A 140 -0.18 -1.97 3.87
C SER A 140 0.34 -2.41 2.50
N SER A 141 0.36 -1.50 1.53
CA SER A 141 0.79 -1.78 0.17
C SER A 141 2.29 -2.09 0.03
N PRO A 142 3.22 -1.23 0.52
CA PRO A 142 4.64 -1.53 0.45
C PRO A 142 5.01 -2.80 1.25
N LEU A 143 4.26 -3.13 2.31
CA LEU A 143 4.46 -4.38 3.03
C LEU A 143 4.07 -5.61 2.19
N VAL A 144 2.92 -5.58 1.52
CA VAL A 144 2.49 -6.70 0.64
C VAL A 144 3.53 -6.92 -0.46
N PHE A 145 3.98 -5.85 -1.12
CA PHE A 145 5.03 -5.95 -2.14
C PHE A 145 6.34 -6.47 -1.58
N LYS A 146 6.80 -5.95 -0.43
CA LYS A 146 8.01 -6.43 0.22
C LYS A 146 7.96 -7.93 0.49
N LEU A 147 6.86 -8.44 1.04
CA LEU A 147 6.70 -9.88 1.35
C LEU A 147 6.67 -10.76 0.09
N LEU A 148 6.07 -10.29 -1.00
CA LEU A 148 5.98 -11.03 -2.27
C LEU A 148 7.30 -11.03 -3.06
N ALA A 149 8.05 -9.92 -2.98
CA ALA A 149 9.34 -9.73 -3.66
C ALA A 149 10.52 -10.41 -2.94
N MET A 150 10.32 -10.97 -1.75
CA MET A 150 11.38 -11.73 -1.05
C MET A 150 11.85 -12.92 -1.91
N PRO A 151 13.17 -13.21 -1.96
CA PRO A 151 13.69 -14.40 -2.62
C PRO A 151 13.11 -15.69 -2.05
N ASN A 152 12.98 -15.74 -0.72
CA ASN A 152 12.35 -16.82 0.03
C ASN A 152 11.10 -16.27 0.73
N PRO A 153 9.97 -16.13 0.01
CA PRO A 153 8.77 -15.58 0.61
C PRO A 153 8.19 -16.54 1.67
N PRO A 154 7.40 -16.03 2.63
CA PRO A 154 6.76 -16.89 3.62
C PRO A 154 5.80 -17.87 2.96
N ARG A 155 5.61 -19.02 3.60
CA ARG A 155 4.59 -20.01 3.21
C ARG A 155 3.19 -19.40 3.20
N THR A 156 2.88 -18.57 4.19
CA THR A 156 1.62 -17.85 4.28
C THR A 156 1.80 -16.57 5.09
N SER A 157 1.04 -15.54 4.74
CA SER A 157 0.91 -14.32 5.51
C SER A 157 -0.56 -14.12 5.91
N VAL A 158 -0.83 -13.92 7.20
CA VAL A 158 -2.17 -13.59 7.72
C VAL A 158 -2.13 -12.16 8.22
N LEU A 159 -2.62 -11.25 7.38
CA LEU A 159 -2.48 -9.81 7.57
C LEU A 159 -3.84 -9.17 7.75
N MET A 160 -3.93 -8.25 8.70
CA MET A 160 -5.14 -7.48 8.94
C MET A 160 -4.99 -6.07 8.37
N PHE A 161 -5.87 -5.72 7.44
CA PHE A 161 -5.91 -4.44 6.76
C PHE A 161 -7.22 -3.69 7.03
N GLN A 162 -7.31 -2.45 6.56
CA GLN A 162 -8.60 -1.79 6.37
C GLN A 162 -9.48 -2.62 5.43
N ARG A 163 -10.80 -2.56 5.65
CA ARG A 163 -11.76 -3.33 4.85
C ARG A 163 -11.63 -3.04 3.35
N GLU A 164 -11.53 -1.77 2.99
CA GLU A 164 -11.48 -1.34 1.59
C GLU A 164 -10.21 -1.89 0.92
N PHE A 165 -9.03 -1.70 1.51
CA PHE A 165 -7.77 -2.30 1.04
C PHE A 165 -7.83 -3.83 0.93
N ALA A 166 -8.40 -4.53 1.91
CA ALA A 166 -8.58 -5.99 1.85
C ALA A 166 -9.49 -6.44 0.70
N LEU A 167 -10.54 -5.65 0.39
CA LEU A 167 -11.42 -5.90 -0.74
C LEU A 167 -10.71 -5.62 -2.06
N ARG A 168 -9.89 -4.56 -2.14
CA ARG A 168 -9.04 -4.30 -3.31
C ARG A 168 -8.09 -5.45 -3.61
N LEU A 169 -7.42 -6.00 -2.61
CA LEU A 169 -6.53 -7.17 -2.78
C LEU A 169 -7.24 -8.39 -3.41
N THR A 170 -8.53 -8.55 -3.13
CA THR A 170 -9.35 -9.69 -3.59
C THR A 170 -10.29 -9.36 -4.75
N ALA A 171 -10.26 -8.12 -5.24
CA ALA A 171 -11.08 -7.65 -6.35
C ALA A 171 -10.67 -8.34 -7.65
N ARG A 172 -11.66 -8.66 -8.48
CA ARG A 172 -11.49 -9.33 -9.78
C ARG A 172 -11.64 -8.34 -10.94
N PRO A 173 -11.18 -8.67 -12.15
CA PRO A 173 -11.44 -7.85 -13.33
C PRO A 173 -12.93 -7.53 -13.48
N GLY A 174 -13.25 -6.25 -13.63
CA GLY A 174 -14.61 -5.72 -13.70
C GLY A 174 -15.16 -5.18 -12.38
N ASP A 175 -14.56 -5.54 -11.23
CA ASP A 175 -14.99 -5.02 -9.93
C ASP A 175 -14.61 -3.53 -9.77
N PRO A 176 -15.41 -2.71 -9.09
CA PRO A 176 -15.10 -1.29 -8.87
C PRO A 176 -13.78 -1.05 -8.13
N LEU A 177 -13.43 -1.96 -7.22
CA LEU A 177 -12.22 -1.93 -6.40
C LEU A 177 -11.01 -2.60 -7.06
N TYR A 178 -11.14 -3.07 -8.30
CA TYR A 178 -10.03 -3.66 -9.04
C TYR A 178 -9.00 -2.59 -9.40
N SER A 179 -7.75 -2.80 -8.99
CA SER A 179 -6.66 -1.87 -9.19
C SER A 179 -5.32 -2.60 -9.36
N ARG A 180 -4.23 -1.82 -9.52
CA ARG A 180 -2.87 -2.36 -9.69
C ARG A 180 -2.49 -3.37 -8.61
N ILE A 181 -2.80 -3.08 -7.34
CA ILE A 181 -2.49 -4.00 -6.23
C ILE A 181 -3.27 -5.31 -6.35
N SER A 182 -4.49 -5.30 -6.88
CA SER A 182 -5.30 -6.51 -7.11
C SER A 182 -4.56 -7.44 -8.06
N VAL A 183 -4.19 -6.94 -9.25
CA VAL A 183 -3.52 -7.74 -10.28
C VAL A 183 -2.16 -8.19 -9.81
N ASN A 184 -1.36 -7.27 -9.28
CA ASN A 184 0.02 -7.55 -8.91
C ASN A 184 0.07 -8.59 -7.77
N ALA A 185 -0.74 -8.41 -6.72
CA ALA A 185 -0.73 -9.36 -5.61
C ALA A 185 -1.31 -10.74 -6.01
N GLN A 186 -2.37 -10.80 -6.84
CA GLN A 186 -2.95 -12.08 -7.31
C GLN A 186 -2.06 -12.80 -8.34
N PHE A 187 -1.25 -12.05 -9.08
CA PHE A 187 -0.27 -12.60 -10.00
C PHE A 187 0.78 -13.43 -9.24
N TRP A 188 1.30 -12.91 -8.14
CA TRP A 188 2.34 -13.55 -7.33
C TRP A 188 1.84 -14.47 -6.22
N ALA A 189 0.58 -14.36 -5.80
CA ALA A 189 0.05 -15.10 -4.67
C ALA A 189 -1.43 -15.45 -4.81
N LYS A 190 -1.86 -16.49 -4.10
CA LYS A 190 -3.26 -16.75 -3.85
C LYS A 190 -3.72 -15.91 -2.66
N ILE A 191 -4.76 -15.11 -2.85
CA ILE A 191 -5.29 -14.20 -1.83
C ILE A 191 -6.69 -14.65 -1.43
N THR A 192 -6.90 -14.84 -0.13
CA THR A 192 -8.19 -15.28 0.42
C THR A 192 -8.63 -14.36 1.55
N HIS A 193 -9.85 -13.82 1.45
CA HIS A 193 -10.47 -13.12 2.57
C HIS A 193 -10.86 -14.11 3.66
N ILE A 194 -10.38 -13.92 4.89
CA ILE A 194 -10.60 -14.88 6.00
C ILE A 194 -11.77 -14.43 6.87
N MET A 195 -11.75 -13.18 7.33
CA MET A 195 -12.76 -12.69 8.26
C MET A 195 -12.88 -11.16 8.29
N LYS A 196 -14.02 -10.70 8.80
CA LYS A 196 -14.33 -9.29 9.08
C LYS A 196 -14.03 -8.99 10.55
N VAL A 197 -13.39 -7.87 10.84
CA VAL A 197 -13.10 -7.43 12.22
C VAL A 197 -13.69 -6.05 12.45
N GLY A 198 -14.57 -5.97 13.45
CA GLY A 198 -15.27 -4.75 13.84
C GLY A 198 -14.33 -3.70 14.44
N LYS A 199 -14.51 -2.41 14.13
CA LYS A 199 -13.72 -1.30 14.75
C LYS A 199 -13.75 -1.26 16.29
N ASN A 200 -14.82 -1.79 16.89
CA ASN A 200 -14.97 -1.89 18.34
C ASN A 200 -14.01 -2.90 19.00
N ASN A 201 -13.32 -3.73 18.22
CA ASN A 201 -12.30 -4.67 18.69
C ASN A 201 -10.93 -4.02 18.93
N PHE A 202 -10.80 -2.71 18.71
CA PHE A 202 -9.56 -1.96 18.84
C PHE A 202 -9.60 -0.94 19.98
N ARG A 203 -8.42 -0.48 20.40
CA ARG A 203 -8.24 0.64 21.32
C ARG A 203 -7.03 1.50 20.91
N PRO A 204 -7.21 2.80 20.61
CA PRO A 204 -8.50 3.44 20.33
C PRO A 204 -9.18 2.83 19.09
N PRO A 205 -10.52 2.90 18.95
CA PRO A 205 -11.20 2.42 17.75
C PRO A 205 -10.75 3.20 16.49
N PRO A 206 -10.47 2.51 15.37
CA PRO A 206 -10.28 3.18 14.08
C PRO A 206 -11.61 3.72 13.54
N GLN A 207 -11.52 4.59 12.54
CA GLN A 207 -12.72 5.14 11.88
C GLN A 207 -13.39 4.16 10.92
N VAL A 208 -12.61 3.21 10.40
CA VAL A 208 -13.04 2.23 9.39
C VAL A 208 -12.99 0.81 9.94
N GLU A 209 -13.74 -0.07 9.29
CA GLU A 209 -13.72 -1.51 9.58
C GLU A 209 -12.44 -2.17 9.07
N SER A 210 -12.08 -3.32 9.65
CA SER A 210 -10.88 -4.08 9.29
C SER A 210 -11.24 -5.45 8.71
N SER A 211 -10.31 -6.06 8.00
CA SER A 211 -10.42 -7.44 7.54
C SER A 211 -9.10 -8.17 7.55
N VAL A 212 -9.18 -9.46 7.83
CA VAL A 212 -8.04 -10.36 7.82
C VAL A 212 -8.01 -11.09 6.49
N VAL A 213 -6.85 -11.08 5.84
CA VAL A 213 -6.59 -11.69 4.54
C VAL A 213 -5.44 -12.68 4.69
N ARG A 214 -5.56 -13.82 4.01
CA ARG A 214 -4.46 -14.76 3.81
C ARG A 214 -3.82 -14.51 2.45
N ILE A 215 -2.51 -14.40 2.42
CA ILE A 215 -1.70 -14.30 1.21
C ILE A 215 -0.75 -15.50 1.19
N GLU A 216 -0.89 -16.35 0.18
CA GLU A 216 -0.08 -17.56 -0.03
C GLU A 216 0.71 -17.38 -1.32
N PRO A 217 2.00 -17.01 -1.24
CA PRO A 217 2.86 -16.84 -2.43
C PRO A 217 2.88 -18.10 -3.30
N LYS A 218 2.79 -17.92 -4.63
CA LYS A 218 2.95 -19.02 -5.58
C LYS A 218 4.42 -19.44 -5.58
N MET A 219 4.67 -20.75 -5.58
CA MET A 219 5.99 -21.36 -5.46
C MET A 219 6.23 -22.41 -6.55
N GLY A 220 7.49 -22.68 -6.86
CA GLY A 220 7.87 -23.70 -7.85
C GLY A 220 7.34 -23.35 -9.24
N LYS A 221 6.61 -24.29 -9.87
CA LYS A 221 6.06 -24.12 -11.22
C LYS A 221 4.97 -23.05 -11.33
N ASP A 222 4.30 -22.75 -10.23
CA ASP A 222 3.22 -21.76 -10.20
C ASP A 222 3.74 -20.34 -10.03
N ARG A 223 5.02 -20.16 -9.65
CA ARG A 223 5.62 -18.84 -9.51
C ARG A 223 5.91 -18.28 -10.90
N PRO A 224 5.36 -17.11 -11.27
CA PRO A 224 5.63 -16.53 -12.58
C PRO A 224 7.12 -16.26 -12.80
N ASN A 225 7.62 -16.63 -13.97
CA ASN A 225 8.99 -16.32 -14.39
C ASN A 225 9.02 -14.99 -15.18
N VAL A 226 8.74 -13.90 -14.47
CA VAL A 226 8.69 -12.54 -15.02
C VAL A 226 9.46 -11.62 -14.09
N SER A 227 10.19 -10.63 -14.63
CA SER A 227 10.84 -9.63 -13.78
C SER A 227 9.79 -8.84 -13.00
N TRP A 228 10.03 -8.65 -11.70
CA TRP A 228 9.14 -7.89 -10.83
C TRP A 228 8.97 -6.44 -11.32
N ASP A 229 10.09 -5.81 -11.68
CA ASP A 229 10.12 -4.40 -12.07
C ASP A 229 9.44 -4.17 -13.43
N GLU A 230 9.63 -5.09 -14.38
CA GLU A 230 8.95 -5.08 -15.69
C GLU A 230 7.43 -5.22 -15.50
N TRP A 231 7.01 -6.18 -14.68
CA TRP A 231 5.60 -6.45 -14.40
C TRP A 231 4.92 -5.28 -13.68
N ASP A 232 5.55 -4.74 -12.63
CA ASP A 232 4.98 -3.59 -11.93
C ASP A 232 4.99 -2.34 -12.82
N GLY A 233 6.02 -2.15 -13.65
CA GLY A 233 6.14 -1.04 -14.60
C GLY A 233 5.03 -1.02 -15.65
N VAL A 234 4.74 -2.15 -16.31
CA VAL A 234 3.63 -2.23 -17.28
C VAL A 234 2.27 -1.99 -16.60
N LEU A 235 2.05 -2.55 -15.41
CA LEU A 235 0.82 -2.34 -14.67
C LEU A 235 0.66 -0.90 -14.20
N ARG A 236 1.75 -0.21 -13.82
CA ARG A 236 1.72 1.22 -13.47
C ARG A 236 1.15 2.03 -14.62
N VAL A 237 1.66 1.84 -15.85
CA VAL A 237 1.16 2.55 -17.04
C VAL A 237 -0.33 2.24 -17.27
N CYS A 238 -0.72 0.97 -17.18
CA CYS A 238 -2.09 0.56 -17.44
C CYS A 238 -3.09 1.15 -16.42
N PHE A 239 -2.72 1.25 -15.15
CA PHE A 239 -3.64 1.63 -14.07
C PHE A 239 -3.65 3.11 -13.71
N VAL A 240 -2.80 3.97 -14.30
CA VAL A 240 -2.86 5.44 -14.11
C VAL A 240 -4.28 5.97 -14.37
N ARG A 241 -4.88 5.54 -15.48
CA ARG A 241 -6.26 5.89 -15.86
C ARG A 241 -7.05 4.61 -16.09
N LYS A 242 -7.33 3.85 -15.02
CA LYS A 242 -8.00 2.52 -15.08
C LYS A 242 -9.29 2.49 -15.92
N ASN A 243 -9.98 3.64 -16.00
CA ASN A 243 -11.23 3.82 -16.71
C ASN A 243 -11.06 4.28 -18.16
N LYS A 244 -9.86 4.61 -18.66
CA LYS A 244 -9.64 4.94 -20.06
C LYS A 244 -9.17 3.69 -20.83
N THR A 245 -9.24 3.76 -22.16
CA THR A 245 -8.74 2.67 -23.01
C THR A 245 -7.24 2.55 -22.88
N LEU A 246 -6.69 1.36 -23.09
CA LEU A 246 -5.24 1.15 -23.06
C LEU A 246 -4.56 2.06 -24.09
N ARG A 247 -5.12 2.20 -25.30
CA ARG A 247 -4.69 3.20 -26.30
C ARG A 247 -4.47 4.58 -25.68
N ALA A 248 -5.43 5.10 -24.92
CA ALA A 248 -5.33 6.40 -24.27
C ALA A 248 -4.30 6.42 -23.13
N SER A 249 -4.16 5.34 -22.35
CA SER A 249 -3.16 5.23 -21.28
C SER A 249 -1.72 5.23 -21.82
N TRP A 250 -1.50 4.64 -23.00
CA TRP A 250 -0.17 4.51 -23.60
C TRP A 250 0.20 5.68 -24.51
N LEU A 251 -0.72 6.12 -25.37
CA LEU A 251 -0.46 7.14 -26.40
C LEU A 251 -0.91 8.55 -25.97
N GLY A 252 -1.82 8.65 -25.00
CA GLY A 252 -2.38 9.92 -24.52
C GLY A 252 -1.61 10.57 -23.38
N THR A 253 -0.61 9.90 -22.80
CA THR A 253 0.20 10.43 -21.70
C THR A 253 1.63 10.68 -22.18
N ARG A 254 2.00 11.96 -22.29
CA ARG A 254 3.31 12.40 -22.81
C ARG A 254 4.47 11.85 -21.98
N GLU A 255 4.26 11.75 -20.68
CA GLU A 255 5.24 11.28 -19.71
C GLU A 255 5.52 9.78 -19.87
N VAL A 256 4.49 8.98 -20.17
CA VAL A 256 4.63 7.55 -20.51
C VAL A 256 5.44 7.41 -21.79
N LEU A 257 5.12 8.16 -22.85
CA LEU A 257 5.88 8.13 -24.09
C LEU A 257 7.36 8.52 -23.88
N SER A 258 7.62 9.52 -23.04
CA SER A 258 8.99 9.94 -22.72
C SER A 258 9.77 8.87 -21.96
N MET A 259 9.12 8.17 -21.02
CA MET A 259 9.72 7.06 -20.29
C MET A 259 10.04 5.89 -21.24
N VAL A 260 9.07 5.48 -22.06
CA VAL A 260 9.24 4.35 -23.00
C VAL A 260 10.32 4.67 -24.04
N GLU A 261 10.36 5.88 -24.58
CA GLU A 261 11.41 6.29 -25.52
C GLU A 261 12.80 6.21 -24.88
N LYS A 262 12.96 6.68 -23.65
CA LYS A 262 14.24 6.61 -22.93
C LYS A 262 14.68 5.15 -22.76
N ASN A 263 13.78 4.29 -22.31
CA ASN A 263 14.07 2.88 -22.10
C ASN A 263 14.40 2.17 -23.43
N TYR A 264 13.66 2.48 -24.49
CA TYR A 264 13.93 1.95 -25.83
C TYR A 264 15.31 2.36 -26.37
N ARG A 265 15.72 3.63 -26.18
CA ARG A 265 17.08 4.09 -26.54
C ARG A 265 18.16 3.33 -25.78
N THR A 266 17.97 3.13 -24.46
CA THR A 266 18.89 2.34 -23.65
C THR A 266 18.97 0.89 -24.14
N TRP A 267 17.83 0.27 -24.45
CA TRP A 267 17.79 -1.08 -25.01
C TRP A 267 18.50 -1.17 -26.37
N CYS A 268 18.28 -0.22 -27.28
CA CYS A 268 18.96 -0.19 -28.56
C CYS A 268 20.49 -0.07 -28.40
N ALA A 269 20.94 0.82 -27.50
CA ALA A 269 22.36 0.99 -27.21
C ALA A 269 23.01 -0.29 -26.65
N LEU A 270 22.30 -1.01 -25.76
CA LEU A 270 22.77 -2.28 -25.20
C LEU A 270 22.83 -3.41 -26.23
N ASN A 271 21.92 -3.41 -27.21
CA ASN A 271 21.81 -4.45 -28.24
C ASN A 271 22.50 -4.09 -29.57
N GLY A 272 23.18 -2.95 -29.64
CA GLY A 272 23.86 -2.50 -30.87
C GLY A 272 22.90 -2.16 -32.02
N VAL A 273 21.65 -1.84 -31.71
CA VAL A 273 20.64 -1.44 -32.71
C VAL A 273 20.84 0.06 -33.01
N PRO A 274 21.15 0.45 -34.26
CA PRO A 274 21.33 1.84 -34.62
C PRO A 274 19.99 2.60 -34.51
N VAL A 275 20.04 3.79 -33.93
CA VAL A 275 18.87 4.64 -33.73
C VAL A 275 19.04 5.92 -34.55
N ASP A 276 18.04 6.27 -35.35
CA ASP A 276 18.02 7.53 -36.10
C ASP A 276 17.62 8.68 -35.17
N GLU A 277 18.60 9.49 -34.75
CA GLU A 277 18.39 10.63 -33.85
C GLU A 277 17.96 11.91 -34.56
N THR A 278 17.68 11.87 -35.86
CA THR A 278 17.26 13.08 -36.58
C THR A 278 15.96 13.66 -36.03
N GLU A 279 15.94 14.99 -35.93
CA GLU A 279 14.75 15.76 -35.58
C GLU A 279 13.78 15.72 -36.76
N VAL A 280 12.51 15.48 -36.48
CA VAL A 280 11.44 15.58 -37.46
C VAL A 280 11.13 17.06 -37.64
N ALA A 281 11.02 17.53 -38.88
CA ALA A 281 10.65 18.92 -39.14
C ALA A 281 9.32 19.24 -38.47
N ASP A 282 9.24 20.39 -37.80
CA ASP A 282 7.99 20.93 -37.28
C ASP A 282 7.07 21.19 -38.48
N ASP A 283 6.16 20.27 -38.78
CA ASP A 283 4.99 20.60 -39.60
C ASP A 283 4.12 21.52 -38.75
N ASP A 284 3.82 22.72 -39.25
CA ASP A 284 3.00 23.77 -38.61
C ASP A 284 1.52 23.36 -38.40
N GLY A 285 1.23 22.06 -38.38
CA GLY A 285 0.00 21.49 -37.88
C GLY A 285 -0.06 21.67 -36.36
N ALA A 286 -1.05 22.43 -35.91
CA ALA A 286 -1.38 22.67 -34.52
C ALA A 286 -1.25 21.41 -33.63
N ASP A 287 -0.95 21.60 -32.35
CA ASP A 287 -0.97 20.60 -31.26
C ASP A 287 -2.35 19.87 -31.16
N ASP A 288 -2.73 19.09 -32.16
CA ASP A 288 -4.03 18.40 -32.27
C ASP A 288 -3.96 16.93 -31.79
N ASP A 289 -2.75 16.43 -31.51
CA ASP A 289 -2.55 15.06 -31.04
C ASP A 289 -3.11 14.80 -29.63
N THR A 290 -3.28 15.84 -28.80
CA THR A 290 -3.99 15.74 -27.52
C THR A 290 -5.50 15.93 -27.64
N ASN A 291 -6.00 16.45 -28.76
CA ASN A 291 -7.42 16.71 -29.01
C ASN A 291 -8.11 15.62 -29.87
N MET A 292 -7.34 14.82 -30.61
CA MET A 292 -7.86 13.72 -31.45
C MET A 292 -8.38 12.51 -30.65
N LEU A 293 -8.17 12.45 -29.33
CA LEU A 293 -8.83 11.50 -28.43
C LEU A 293 -9.96 12.22 -27.69
N GLY A 294 -11.08 12.40 -28.40
CA GLY A 294 -12.42 12.81 -27.93
C GLY A 294 -12.51 13.46 -26.54
N GLY A 295 -12.83 14.76 -26.54
CA GLY A 295 -13.07 15.65 -25.40
C GLY A 295 -13.29 14.99 -24.05
N ASP A 296 -12.26 15.04 -23.20
CA ASP A 296 -12.33 14.88 -21.74
C ASP A 296 -11.05 15.48 -21.12
N ALA A 297 -10.60 16.62 -21.66
CA ALA A 297 -9.53 17.42 -21.04
C ALA A 297 -10.06 18.29 -19.88
N ASP A 298 -11.39 18.39 -19.72
CA ASP A 298 -12.05 19.26 -18.74
C ASP A 298 -12.67 18.53 -17.53
N GLU A 299 -12.59 17.20 -17.44
CA GLU A 299 -12.92 16.45 -16.21
C GLU A 299 -11.65 16.14 -15.41
N VAL A 300 -10.94 17.18 -14.98
CA VAL A 300 -9.83 17.05 -14.01
C VAL A 300 -10.32 17.24 -12.57
N ALA A 301 -11.63 17.11 -12.32
CA ALA A 301 -12.27 17.48 -11.05
C ALA A 301 -13.14 16.38 -10.43
N ASP A 302 -12.97 15.11 -10.82
CA ASP A 302 -13.59 14.02 -10.07
C ASP A 302 -12.56 12.96 -9.67
N GLY A 303 -12.60 12.60 -8.38
CA GLY A 303 -11.53 11.99 -7.60
C GLY A 303 -10.67 10.97 -8.33
N MET A 304 -9.39 11.31 -8.50
CA MET A 304 -8.36 10.31 -8.74
C MET A 304 -8.35 9.35 -7.55
N ASP A 305 -8.58 8.05 -7.77
CA ASP A 305 -8.14 6.99 -6.85
C ASP A 305 -6.61 7.00 -6.88
N VAL A 306 -5.99 7.98 -6.21
CA VAL A 306 -4.54 8.03 -6.04
C VAL A 306 -4.20 6.91 -5.08
N ASP A 307 -3.68 5.81 -5.63
CA ASP A 307 -2.91 4.89 -4.82
C ASP A 307 -1.75 5.66 -4.18
N ASP A 308 -1.61 5.59 -2.85
CA ASP A 308 -0.50 6.20 -2.09
C ASP A 308 0.91 5.80 -2.61
N ASP A 309 0.97 4.76 -3.44
CA ASP A 309 2.14 4.20 -4.14
C ASP A 309 2.41 4.79 -5.54
N ALA A 310 1.69 5.84 -5.95
CA ALA A 310 2.03 6.59 -7.15
C ALA A 310 3.47 7.15 -7.01
N PRO A 311 4.33 7.03 -8.03
CA PRO A 311 5.70 7.59 -8.01
C PRO A 311 5.69 9.07 -7.62
N ASP A 312 6.79 9.58 -7.04
CA ASP A 312 6.94 11.02 -6.76
C ASP A 312 6.68 11.88 -8.00
N PHE A 313 7.03 11.36 -9.17
CA PHE A 313 6.71 11.93 -10.48
C PHE A 313 5.19 12.10 -10.77
N PHE A 314 4.35 11.15 -10.33
CA PHE A 314 2.89 11.27 -10.44
C PHE A 314 2.30 12.11 -9.29
N LYS A 315 2.97 12.18 -8.13
CA LYS A 315 2.61 13.12 -7.05
C LYS A 315 2.90 14.57 -7.46
N GLU A 316 3.96 14.82 -8.23
CA GLU A 316 4.25 16.11 -8.86
C GLU A 316 3.17 16.53 -9.87
N MET A 317 2.47 15.59 -10.50
CA MET A 317 1.33 15.84 -11.40
C MET A 317 0.16 16.54 -10.69
N ASN A 318 -0.03 16.31 -9.37
CA ASN A 318 -1.05 16.97 -8.54
C ASN A 318 -0.56 18.24 -7.84
N ASN A 319 0.75 18.38 -7.57
CA ASN A 319 1.30 19.61 -6.97
C ASN A 319 1.56 20.72 -8.01
N SER A 320 1.83 20.35 -9.27
CA SER A 320 2.00 21.31 -10.37
C SER A 320 0.68 21.89 -10.91
N SER A 321 -0.48 21.36 -10.48
CA SER A 321 -1.79 21.95 -10.79
C SER A 321 -2.13 23.18 -9.92
N SER A 322 -1.31 23.49 -8.90
CA SER A 322 -1.38 24.78 -8.21
C SER A 322 -0.27 25.73 -8.71
N SER A 323 -0.70 26.69 -9.54
CA SER A 323 -0.06 27.99 -9.79
C SER A 323 1.32 28.04 -10.46
N VAL A 324 1.52 27.36 -11.59
CA VAL A 324 2.61 27.73 -12.54
C VAL A 324 2.01 28.06 -13.92
N PRO A 325 2.33 29.21 -14.53
CA PRO A 325 1.86 29.52 -15.89
C PRO A 325 2.39 28.48 -16.87
N LYS A 326 1.50 27.91 -17.70
CA LYS A 326 1.82 26.91 -18.72
C LYS A 326 2.80 27.49 -19.75
N THR A 327 4.10 27.37 -19.51
CA THR A 327 5.10 27.55 -20.57
C THR A 327 5.05 26.29 -21.43
N LYS A 328 4.62 26.42 -22.69
CA LYS A 328 4.66 25.33 -23.68
C LYS A 328 6.12 24.94 -23.92
N SER A 329 6.64 23.98 -23.16
CA SER A 329 7.85 23.27 -23.53
C SER A 329 7.52 22.38 -24.73
N LYS A 330 7.75 22.90 -25.94
CA LYS A 330 7.70 22.11 -27.18
C LYS A 330 8.87 21.13 -27.15
N ARG A 331 8.60 19.87 -26.81
CA ARG A 331 9.59 18.80 -26.96
C ARG A 331 9.74 18.56 -28.46
N LYS A 332 10.96 18.71 -28.98
CA LYS A 332 11.25 18.43 -30.40
C LYS A 332 10.90 16.98 -30.72
N LYS A 333 10.12 16.75 -31.78
CA LYS A 333 9.78 15.41 -32.24
C LYS A 333 11.03 14.77 -32.85
N THR A 334 11.44 13.62 -32.34
CA THR A 334 12.55 12.83 -32.89
C THR A 334 11.97 11.66 -33.66
N LYS A 335 12.65 11.16 -34.69
CA LYS A 335 12.20 9.95 -35.40
C LYS A 335 12.08 8.74 -34.47
N VAL A 336 12.90 8.68 -33.42
CA VAL A 336 12.81 7.67 -32.36
C VAL A 336 11.47 7.72 -31.65
N ALA A 337 10.99 8.92 -31.30
CA ALA A 337 9.71 9.08 -30.64
C ALA A 337 8.54 8.64 -31.53
N GLU A 338 8.61 8.90 -32.84
CA GLU A 338 7.63 8.42 -33.81
C GLU A 338 7.66 6.90 -33.96
N LEU A 339 8.85 6.31 -34.08
CA LEU A 339 9.04 4.86 -34.13
C LEU A 339 8.49 4.16 -32.88
N VAL A 340 8.78 4.70 -31.69
CA VAL A 340 8.25 4.17 -30.42
C VAL A 340 6.74 4.25 -30.39
N ARG A 341 6.15 5.36 -30.85
CA ARG A 341 4.69 5.52 -30.94
C ARG A 341 4.07 4.50 -31.89
N GLU A 342 4.70 4.24 -33.04
CA GLU A 342 4.27 3.23 -34.00
C GLU A 342 4.35 1.81 -33.42
N LYS A 343 5.47 1.47 -32.76
CA LYS A 343 5.63 0.19 -32.05
C LYS A 343 4.55 -0.02 -31.00
N ILE A 344 4.27 1.00 -30.18
CA ILE A 344 3.18 0.93 -29.19
C ILE A 344 1.83 0.68 -29.87
N ARG A 345 1.56 1.38 -30.98
CA ARG A 345 0.32 1.18 -31.76
C ARG A 345 0.21 -0.26 -32.26
N LYS A 346 1.26 -0.77 -32.90
CA LYS A 346 1.34 -2.14 -33.40
C LYS A 346 1.09 -3.17 -32.31
N VAL A 347 1.72 -3.01 -31.14
CA VAL A 347 1.52 -3.92 -29.99
C VAL A 347 0.06 -3.91 -29.53
N LEU A 348 -0.54 -2.74 -29.38
CA LEU A 348 -1.91 -2.60 -28.85
C LEU A 348 -2.99 -3.04 -29.84
N GLU A 349 -2.82 -2.76 -31.12
CA GLU A 349 -3.82 -2.99 -32.16
C GLU A 349 -3.62 -4.33 -32.87
N ASP A 350 -2.45 -4.54 -33.44
CA ASP A 350 -2.20 -5.64 -34.37
C ASP A 350 -1.82 -6.94 -33.65
N VAL A 351 -1.03 -6.84 -32.57
CA VAL A 351 -0.49 -8.02 -31.87
C VAL A 351 -1.43 -8.50 -30.76
N THR A 352 -1.87 -7.59 -29.88
CA THR A 352 -2.63 -7.98 -28.69
C THR A 352 -4.14 -7.77 -28.82
N GLY A 353 -4.59 -6.87 -29.69
CA GLY A 353 -6.00 -6.49 -29.82
C GLY A 353 -6.57 -5.87 -28.54
N LEU A 354 -5.72 -5.27 -27.70
CA LEU A 354 -6.09 -4.71 -26.40
C LEU A 354 -6.33 -3.19 -26.44
N ALA A 355 -6.10 -2.53 -27.57
CA ALA A 355 -6.16 -1.07 -27.72
C ALA A 355 -7.42 -0.43 -27.09
N ASP A 356 -8.60 -0.99 -27.34
CA ASP A 356 -9.89 -0.44 -26.88
C ASP A 356 -10.36 -1.02 -25.54
N LYS A 357 -9.64 -2.01 -24.98
CA LYS A 357 -9.92 -2.52 -23.64
C LYS A 357 -9.53 -1.48 -22.58
N ARG A 358 -10.17 -1.58 -21.42
CA ARG A 358 -9.85 -0.77 -20.23
C ARG A 358 -9.18 -1.67 -19.21
N SER A 359 -8.15 -1.18 -18.52
CA SER A 359 -7.36 -1.95 -17.55
C SER A 359 -8.23 -2.58 -16.47
N GLY A 360 -9.31 -1.88 -16.07
CA GLY A 360 -10.29 -2.39 -15.10
C GLY A 360 -10.96 -3.71 -15.50
N LYS A 361 -10.95 -4.11 -16.78
CA LYS A 361 -11.57 -5.32 -17.30
C LYS A 361 -10.56 -6.38 -17.78
N CYS A 362 -9.27 -6.05 -17.77
CA CYS A 362 -8.21 -6.96 -18.20
C CYS A 362 -7.78 -7.86 -17.04
N ASP A 363 -7.54 -9.14 -17.33
CA ASP A 363 -6.98 -10.09 -16.37
C ASP A 363 -5.44 -10.15 -16.44
N GLU A 364 -4.84 -10.97 -15.59
CA GLU A 364 -3.38 -11.20 -15.58
C GLU A 364 -2.83 -11.71 -16.92
N ASN A 365 -3.61 -12.48 -17.70
CA ASN A 365 -3.16 -13.02 -18.98
C ASN A 365 -3.12 -11.93 -20.06
N ASP A 366 -4.10 -11.02 -20.07
CA ASP A 366 -4.10 -9.85 -20.94
C ASP A 366 -2.84 -9.00 -20.70
N PHE A 367 -2.47 -8.74 -19.43
CA PHE A 367 -1.26 -7.97 -19.11
C PHE A 367 0.03 -8.73 -19.41
N LEU A 368 0.05 -10.05 -19.25
CA LEU A 368 1.21 -10.87 -19.65
C LEU A 368 1.44 -10.84 -21.15
N ARG A 369 0.38 -10.98 -21.95
CA ARG A 369 0.47 -10.86 -23.41
C ARG A 369 0.96 -9.48 -23.83
N LEU A 370 0.49 -8.45 -23.15
CA LEU A 370 0.91 -7.08 -23.38
C LEU A 370 2.40 -6.89 -23.08
N LEU A 371 2.87 -7.34 -21.91
CA LEU A 371 4.28 -7.25 -21.52
C LEU A 371 5.18 -8.01 -22.50
N PHE A 372 4.81 -9.25 -22.82
CA PHE A 372 5.55 -10.07 -23.77
C PHE A 372 5.66 -9.38 -25.15
N ALA A 373 4.54 -8.89 -25.69
CA ALA A 373 4.53 -8.20 -26.98
C ALA A 373 5.36 -6.90 -26.98
N PHE A 374 5.40 -6.17 -25.86
CA PHE A 374 6.29 -5.01 -25.73
C PHE A 374 7.77 -5.42 -25.71
N ASN A 375 8.13 -6.45 -24.96
CA ASN A 375 9.50 -6.92 -24.88
C ASN A 375 10.01 -7.43 -26.25
N GLU A 376 9.17 -8.10 -27.03
CA GLU A 376 9.50 -8.52 -28.42
C GLU A 376 9.80 -7.32 -29.34
N GLU A 377 9.21 -6.15 -29.07
CA GLU A 377 9.47 -4.91 -29.82
C GLU A 377 10.65 -4.10 -29.26
N GLY A 378 11.36 -4.62 -28.24
CA GLY A 378 12.46 -3.96 -27.55
C GLY A 378 12.03 -2.90 -26.54
N ILE A 379 10.75 -2.89 -26.16
CA ILE A 379 10.19 -1.95 -25.16
C ILE A 379 10.20 -2.62 -23.78
N HIS A 380 10.88 -1.97 -22.83
CA HIS A 380 11.10 -2.44 -21.48
C HIS A 380 10.71 -1.38 -20.44
N PHE A 381 10.33 -1.81 -19.23
CA PHE A 381 9.78 -0.97 -18.17
C PHE A 381 10.70 -0.81 -16.95
N SER A 382 11.87 -1.44 -16.96
CA SER A 382 12.90 -1.36 -15.92
C SER A 382 14.23 -0.84 -16.43
#